data_AF-A0A8S2X4B8-F1
#
_entry.id   AF-A0A8S2X4B8-F1
#
_cell.length_a   1.000
_cell.length_b   1.000
_cell.length_c   1.000
_cell.angle_alpha   90.00
_cell.angle_beta   90.00
_cell.angle_gamma   90.00
#
_symmetry.space_group_name_H-M   'P 1'
#
loop_
_entity.id
_entity.type
_entity.pdbx_description
1 polymer ?
#
loop_
_entity_poly.entity_id
_entity_poly.type
_entity_poly.pdbx_seq_one_letter_code
_entity_poly.pdbx_strand_id
1 'polypeptide(L)' 'LEQKTQQPRPFLKELLEKYCVRNSRGPNARTYELKPEYRHYKKTDDTSAGSSSSM' A
#
# COMPACT_ATOMS: atom_id res chain seq x y z
N LEU A 1 7.38 -4.66 8.90
CA LEU A 1 7.74 -4.42 7.48
C LEU A 1 9.15 -4.94 7.19
N GLU A 2 10.13 -4.52 7.98
CA GLU A 2 11.53 -5.00 7.88
C GLU A 2 11.69 -6.52 7.84
N GLN A 3 11.01 -7.26 8.73
CA GLN A 3 11.04 -8.74 8.72
C GLN A 3 10.26 -9.39 7.57
N LYS A 4 9.34 -8.67 6.93
CA LYS A 4 8.55 -9.19 5.81
C LYS A 4 9.22 -8.96 4.46
N THR A 5 9.95 -7.85 4.31
CA THR A 5 10.56 -7.46 3.03
C THR A 5 12.08 -7.60 3.03
N GLN A 6 12.72 -7.83 4.19
CA GLN A 6 14.18 -7.83 4.36
C GLN A 6 14.84 -6.55 3.82
N GLN A 7 14.11 -5.44 3.79
CA GLN A 7 14.58 -4.17 3.27
C GLN A 7 15.21 -3.32 4.38
N PRO A 8 16.21 -2.48 4.05
CA PRO A 8 16.81 -1.58 5.01
C PRO A 8 15.78 -0.59 5.57
N ARG A 9 15.83 -0.40 6.90
CA ARG A 9 15.03 0.58 7.67
C ARG A 9 14.86 1.95 7.01
N PRO A 10 15.93 2.63 6.55
CA PRO A 10 15.80 3.96 5.95
C PRO A 10 14.90 3.95 4.72
N PHE A 11 15.06 2.96 3.85
CA PHE A 11 14.29 2.84 2.61
C PHE A 11 12.80 2.61 2.86
N LEU A 12 12.47 1.72 3.81
CA LEU A 12 11.09 1.50 4.23
C LEU A 12 10.46 2.79 4.77
N LYS A 13 11.21 3.55 5.57
CA LYS A 13 10.72 4.80 6.15
C LYS A 13 10.43 5.85 5.08
N GLU A 14 11.33 6.03 4.11
CA GLU A 14 11.14 6.96 3.00
C GLU A 14 9.91 6.62 2.15
N LEU A 15 9.71 5.35 1.79
CA LEU A 15 8.52 4.91 1.06
C LEU A 15 7.24 5.15 1.85
N LEU A 16 7.24 4.80 3.14
CA LEU A 16 6.08 5.00 4.01
C LEU A 16 5.74 6.48 4.20
N GLU A 17 6.72 7.38 4.29
CA GLU A 17 6.46 8.82 4.39
C GLU A 17 6.00 9.42 3.06
N LYS A 18 6.47 8.88 1.93
CA LYS A 18 6.08 9.32 0.58
C LYS A 18 4.63 8.93 0.26
N TYR A 19 4.29 7.66 0.45
CA TYR A 19 3.03 7.06 -0.03
C TYR A 19 1.98 6.83 1.07
N CYS A 20 2.39 6.75 2.34
CA CYS A 20 1.49 6.50 3.47
C CYS A 20 1.41 7.71 4.41
N VAL A 21 0.40 7.69 5.27
CA VAL A 21 0.16 8.64 6.35
C VAL A 21 0.40 7.88 7.66
N ARG A 22 1.35 8.38 8.47
CA ARG A 22 1.64 7.81 9.78
C ARG A 22 0.58 8.27 10.78
N ASN A 23 -0.21 7.34 11.31
CA ASN A 23 -1.13 7.66 12.38
C ASN A 23 -0.37 7.81 13.71
N SER A 24 -0.44 9.00 14.28
CA SER A 24 0.22 9.37 15.54
C SER A 24 -0.77 9.54 16.68
N ARG A 25 -2.08 9.35 16.43
CA ARG A 25 -3.16 9.63 17.38
C ARG A 25 -3.83 8.36 17.89
N GLY A 26 -3.92 8.23 19.21
CA GLY A 26 -4.72 7.20 19.89
C GLY A 26 -4.06 5.82 19.96
N PRO A 27 -4.82 4.76 20.28
CA PRO A 27 -4.32 3.40 20.49
C PRO A 27 -3.74 2.76 19.21
N ASN A 28 -4.02 3.33 18.04
CA ASN A 28 -3.46 2.93 16.75
C ASN A 28 -2.20 3.74 16.37
N ALA A 29 -1.59 4.46 17.31
CA ALA A 29 -0.32 5.12 17.08
C ALA A 29 0.70 4.07 16.59
N ARG A 30 1.37 4.37 15.47
CA ARG A 30 2.31 3.50 14.71
C ARG A 30 1.71 2.71 13.53
N THR A 31 0.45 2.92 13.17
CA THR A 31 -0.06 2.41 11.88
C THR A 31 0.27 3.35 10.72
N TYR A 32 0.39 2.77 9.52
CA TYR A 32 0.58 3.50 8.27
C TYR A 32 -0.62 3.20 7.37
N GLU A 33 -1.36 4.24 6.99
CA GLU A 33 -2.46 4.13 6.03
C GLU A 33 -2.04 4.73 4.69
N LEU A 34 -2.34 4.04 3.59
CA LEU A 34 -2.09 4.56 2.25
C LEU A 34 -2.86 5.88 2.06
N LYS A 35 -2.25 6.89 1.44
CA LYS A 35 -2.98 8.10 1.07
C LYS A 35 -4.17 7.75 0.16
N PRO A 36 -5.29 8.48 0.26
CA PRO A 36 -6.47 8.22 -0.60
C PRO A 36 -6.13 8.35 -2.08
N GLU A 37 -5.15 9.19 -2.43
CA GLU A 37 -4.63 9.34 -3.79
C GLU A 37 -4.09 8.03 -4.37
N TYR A 38 -3.52 7.13 -3.56
CA TYR A 38 -2.94 5.85 -4.01
C TYR A 38 -3.89 4.66 -3.88
N ARG A 39 -5.15 4.86 -3.45
CA ARG A 39 -6.11 3.77 -3.22
C ARG A 39 -6.51 3.03 -4.51
N HIS A 40 -6.31 3.64 -5.68
CA HIS A 40 -6.57 3.04 -6.99
C HIS A 40 -5.67 1.82 -7.28
N TYR A 41 -4.48 1.75 -6.68
CA TYR A 41 -3.61 0.56 -6.75
C TYR A 41 -4.14 -0.64 -5.97
N LYS A 42 -5.12 -0.44 -5.07
CA LYS A 42 -5.63 -1.51 -4.21
C LYS A 42 -6.62 -2.45 -4.93
N LYS A 43 -6.99 -2.17 -6.19
CA LYS A 43 -8.09 -2.86 -6.88
C LYS A 43 -7.73 -3.49 -8.22
N THR A 44 -6.46 -3.85 -8.44
CA THR A 44 -6.01 -4.52 -9.66
C THR A 44 -5.40 -5.89 -9.34
N ASP A 45 -6.15 -6.76 -8.68
CA ASP A 45 -5.76 -8.17 -8.48
C ASP A 45 -6.86 -9.15 -8.95
N ASP A 46 -7.79 -8.72 -9.81
CA ASP A 46 -8.85 -9.64 -10.32
C ASP A 46 -9.32 -9.34 -11.76
N THR A 47 -8.45 -8.91 -12.67
CA THR A 47 -8.82 -8.98 -14.10
C THR A 47 -7.60 -9.19 -14.99
N SER A 48 -7.06 -10.41 -14.95
CA SER A 48 -6.46 -11.01 -16.14
C SER A 48 -7.11 -12.37 -16.40
N ALA A 49 -8.22 -12.32 -17.14
CA ALA A 49 -8.75 -13.38 -17.99
C ALA A 49 -9.58 -12.62 -19.03
N GLY A 50 -9.18 -12.53 -20.30
CA GLY A 50 -9.26 -13.66 -21.21
C GLY A 50 -10.68 -13.72 -21.80
N SER A 51 -10.76 -13.43 -23.10
CA SER A 51 -11.80 -13.88 -24.04
C SER A 51 -13.07 -13.02 -24.25
N SER A 52 -13.12 -12.49 -25.48
CA SER A 52 -14.24 -12.53 -26.44
C SER A 52 -15.59 -11.91 -26.09
N SER A 53 -15.86 -10.80 -26.79
CA SER A 53 -17.00 -10.62 -27.72
C SER A 53 -18.16 -11.62 -27.58
N SER A 54 -19.28 -11.12 -27.07
CA SER A 54 -20.66 -11.61 -27.27
C SER A 54 -21.56 -10.46 -26.77
N MET A 55 -22.54 -9.91 -27.48
CA MET A 55 -23.28 -10.23 -28.71
C MET A 55 -23.49 -8.95 -29.53
#